data_AF-A0A1G6EP73-F1
#
_entry.id   AF-A0A1G6EP73-F1
#
_cell.length_a   1.000
_cell.length_b   1.000
_cell.length_c   1.000
_cell.angle_alpha   90.00
_cell.angle_beta   90.00
_cell.angle_gamma   90.00
#
_symmetry.space_group_name_H-M   'P 1'
#
loop_
_entity.id
_entity.type
_entity.pdbx_description
1 polymer ?
#
loop_
_entity_poly.entity_id
_entity_poly.type
_entity_poly.pdbx_seq_one_letter_code
_entity_poly.pdbx_strand_id
1 'polypeptide(L)' 'GTRLIREFNGVEHCVTVRGDDFEYLGKPYRSLSAIARAITGTNWNGWTFFGLKNQRGRS' A
#
# COMPACT_ATOMS: atom_id res chain seq x y z
N GLY A 1 -11.11 -7.69 -4.71
CA GLY A 1 -9.75 -7.25 -4.37
C GLY A 1 -9.78 -5.77 -4.10
N THR A 2 -9.26 -5.34 -2.95
CA THR A 2 -9.21 -3.92 -2.58
C THR A 2 -8.02 -3.28 -3.29
N ARG A 3 -8.17 -2.12 -3.94
CA ARG A 3 -7.05 -1.37 -4.50
C ARG A 3 -6.73 -0.18 -3.61
N LEU A 4 -5.46 -0.03 -3.26
CA LEU A 4 -4.93 1.09 -2.50
C LEU A 4 -4.12 1.95 -3.45
N ILE A 5 -4.47 3.22 -3.56
CA ILE A 5 -3.77 4.18 -4.40
C ILE A 5 -3.09 5.17 -3.46
N ARG A 6 -1.80 5.40 -3.68
CA ARG A 6 -1.01 6.34 -2.88
C ARG A 6 -0.07 7.14 -3.76
N GLU A 7 -0.18 8.46 -3.72
CA GLU A 7 0.82 9.34 -4.30
C GLU A 7 2.01 9.49 -3.35
N PHE A 8 3.22 9.31 -3.86
CA PHE A 8 4.48 9.55 -3.14
C PHE A 8 5.55 10.05 -4.10
N ASN A 9 6.26 11.12 -3.74
CA ASN A 9 7.24 11.80 -4.62
C ASN A 9 6.70 12.13 -6.03
N GLY A 10 5.42 12.48 -6.13
CA GLY A 10 4.76 12.78 -7.42
C GLY A 10 4.50 11.56 -8.30
N VAL A 11 4.69 10.33 -7.77
CA VAL A 11 4.37 9.08 -8.44
C VAL A 11 3.16 8.43 -7.79
N GLU A 12 2.18 8.03 -8.59
CA GLU A 12 1.04 7.27 -8.12
C GLU A 12 1.39 5.78 -7.99
N HIS A 13 1.26 5.26 -6.77
CA HIS A 13 1.51 3.87 -6.44
C HIS A 13 0.19 3.14 -6.23
N CYS A 14 -0.13 2.21 -7.14
CA CYS A 14 -1.31 1.36 -7.05
C CYS A 14 -0.94 -0.02 -6.50
N VAL A 15 -1.57 -0.39 -5.39
CA VAL A 15 -1.42 -1.68 -4.71
C VAL A 15 -2.73 -2.43 -4.77
N THR A 16 -2.70 -3.68 -5.21
CA THR A 16 -3.86 -4.57 -5.20
C THR A 16 -3.75 -5.53 -4.03
N VAL A 17 -4.71 -5.48 -3.11
CA VAL A 17 -4.85 -6.46 -2.05
C VAL A 17 -5.47 -7.74 -2.62
N ARG A 18 -4.70 -8.82 -2.57
CA ARG A 18 -5.15 -10.19 -2.80
C ARG A 18 -5.45 -10.82 -1.43
N GLY A 19 -6.22 -11.91 -1.39
CA GLY A 19 -6.68 -12.49 -0.11
C GLY A 19 -5.53 -12.77 0.86
N ASP A 20 -4.44 -13.35 0.35
CA ASP A 20 -3.28 -13.77 1.12
C ASP A 20 -2.04 -12.88 0.94
N ASP A 21 -2.04 -11.99 -0.05
CA ASP A 21 -0.87 -11.18 -0.42
C ASP A 21 -1.24 -9.79 -0.99
N PHE A 22 -0.23 -9.01 -1.34
CA PHE A 22 -0.37 -7.69 -1.94
C PHE A 22 0.41 -7.62 -3.23
N GLU A 23 -0.20 -7.19 -4.32
CA GLU A 23 0.49 -6.93 -5.58
C GLU A 23 0.78 -5.45 -5.75
N TYR A 24 2.02 -5.11 -6.10
CA TYR A 24 2.44 -3.76 -6.41
C TYR A 24 3.32 -3.78 -7.66
N LEU A 25 2.95 -3.00 -8.69
CA LEU A 25 3.61 -2.97 -10.01
C LEU A 25 3.80 -4.37 -10.65
N GLY A 26 2.82 -5.26 -10.48
CA GLY A 26 2.88 -6.64 -10.99
C GLY A 26 3.81 -7.57 -10.20
N LYS A 27 4.32 -7.14 -9.04
CA LYS A 27 5.11 -7.97 -8.13
C LYS A 27 4.31 -8.32 -6.87
N PRO A 28 4.26 -9.59 -6.46
CA PRO A 28 3.63 -9.99 -5.21
C PRO A 28 4.52 -9.65 -4.01
N TYR A 29 3.90 -9.19 -2.93
CA TYR A 29 4.48 -8.80 -1.66
C TYR A 29 3.69 -9.42 -0.50
N ARG A 30 4.40 -9.84 0.54
CA ARG A 30 3.81 -10.47 1.72
C ARG A 30 3.16 -9.49 2.71
N SER A 31 3.41 -8.18 2.57
CA SER A 31 2.84 -7.18 3.48
C SER A 31 2.88 -5.76 2.91
N LEU A 32 1.98 -4.90 3.39
CA LEU A 32 1.97 -3.47 3.07
C LEU A 32 3.24 -2.75 3.51
N SER A 33 3.86 -3.15 4.63
CA SER A 33 5.12 -2.55 5.08
C SER A 33 6.27 -2.87 4.12
N ALA A 34 6.27 -4.05 3.48
CA ALA A 34 7.25 -4.38 2.44
C ALA A 34 7.08 -3.47 1.21
N ILE A 35 5.84 -3.18 0.83
CA ILE A 35 5.56 -2.24 -0.27
C ILE A 35 5.92 -0.81 0.13
N ALA A 36 5.54 -0.36 1.33
CA ALA A 36 5.88 0.97 1.83
C ALA A 36 7.39 1.17 1.84
N ARG A 37 8.16 0.18 2.29
CA ARG A 37 9.63 0.20 2.21
C ARG A 37 10.16 0.22 0.77
N ALA A 38 9.52 -0.51 -0.15
CA ALA A 38 9.89 -0.48 -1.56
C ALA A 38 9.63 0.89 -2.21
N ILE A 39 8.63 1.63 -1.72
CA ILE A 39 8.29 2.99 -2.20
C ILE A 39 9.18 4.06 -1.55
N THR A 40 9.34 4.02 -0.23
CA THR A 40 10.01 5.09 0.54
C THR A 40 11.49 4.83 0.82
N GLY A 41 11.98 3.63 0.56
CA GLY A 41 13.34 3.19 0.92
C GLY A 41 13.57 3.00 2.43
N THR A 42 12.59 3.33 3.28
CA THR A 42 12.70 3.30 4.74
C THR A 42 11.60 2.44 5.36
N ASN A 43 11.81 1.95 6.58
CA ASN A 43 10.82 1.11 7.25
C ASN A 43 9.65 1.99 7.74
N TRP A 44 8.51 1.85 7.07
CA TRP A 44 7.26 2.52 7.43
C TRP A 44 6.19 1.51 7.81
N ASN A 45 5.31 1.89 8.74
CA ASN A 45 4.08 1.15 8.98
C ASN A 45 3.20 1.24 7.71
N GLY A 46 3.06 0.13 6.99
CA GLY A 46 2.31 0.09 5.73
C GLY A 46 0.86 0.57 5.88
N TRP A 47 0.18 0.25 6.98
CA TRP A 47 -1.19 0.69 7.22
C TRP A 47 -1.30 2.21 7.34
N THR A 48 -0.35 2.84 8.02
CA THR A 48 -0.28 4.31 8.12
C THR A 48 0.09 4.93 6.78
N PHE A 49 1.06 4.36 6.07
CA PHE A 49 1.53 4.85 4.77
C PHE A 49 0.40 4.87 3.72
N PHE A 50 -0.40 3.80 3.67
CA PHE A 50 -1.56 3.70 2.78
C PHE A 50 -2.85 4.34 3.34
N GLY A 51 -2.78 5.03 4.48
CA GLY A 51 -3.94 5.75 5.05
C GLY A 51 -5.08 4.84 5.53
N LEU A 52 -4.81 3.55 5.76
CA LEU A 52 -5.82 2.56 6.13
C LEU A 52 -6.35 2.72 7.56
N LYS A 53 -5.67 3.50 8.41
CA LYS A 53 -6.09 3.74 9.80
C LYS A 53 -7.38 4.55 9.95
N ASN A 54 -7.93 5.13 8.86
CA ASN A 54 -9.12 5.99 8.94
C ASN A 54 -10.23 5.66 7.94
N GLN A 55 -10.23 4.50 7.28
CA GLN A 55 -11.33 4.09 6.39
C GLN A 55 -12.55 3.53 7.14
N ARG A 56 -12.86 4.05 8.34
CA ARG A 56 -14.19 3.96 8.95
C ARG A 56 -15.04 5.21 8.67
N GLY A 57 -14.59 6.09 7.78
CA GLY A 57 -15.25 7.35 7.46
C GLY A 57 -15.22 7.68 5.97
N ARG A 58 -15.88 6.87 5.15
CA ARG A 58 -16.54 7.39 3.95
C ARG A 58 -17.78 6.53 3.67
N SER A 59 -18.90 7.05 4.18
CA SER A 59 -20.32 6.77 3.90
C SER A 59 -20.79 5.33 3.96
#